data_AF-A0A2M8LYS9-F1
#
_entry.id   AF-A0A2M8LYS9-F1
#
_cell.length_a   1.000
_cell.length_b   1.000
_cell.length_c   1.000
_cell.angle_alpha   90.00
_cell.angle_beta   90.00
_cell.angle_gamma   90.00
#
_symmetry.space_group_name_H-M   'P 1'
#
loop_
_entity.id
_entity.type
_entity.pdbx_description
1 polymer ?
#
loop_
_entity_poly.entity_id
_entity_poly.type
_entity_poly.pdbx_seq_one_letter_code
_entity_poly.pdbx_strand_id
1 'polypeptide(L)'
;MGNRCTLQRRTAVVKGHGKKQRAKKRAARTGASHASAAAGTTHNHPTPDTDLFTGMLPHVDGWEANHDLATRLVSAAWAGCHPCQASLSRKVLADRATLAGLAGACYLNPLGAGVQHSAAVSPVTRAWAAKAHGKAFSADAEAALRAVAEMSEDEAKELLEDTLDHWAGVSLAALGLGDRLTDAPPSQPPGEAMDRFREAGINVITLDDLDLELPDDIDGVAHYSVLLARTVLPDGRPFPMLSLECETAGAGIEDLRRRTDWQSWDGRKMPALDITWRVRADIATRSLRCLAQVDTEGWDIEPRLWDANETVSLPEHWWDLLDRAQHVLVAGPLKGAPDESGLTRAADSGELLAVIARVSFS
;
A
#
# COMPACT_ATOMS: atom_id res chain seq x y z
N MET A 1 -56.29 44.30 -38.23
CA MET A 1 -55.76 43.15 -38.98
C MET A 1 -54.26 43.08 -38.77
N GLY A 2 -53.72 41.91 -38.38
CA GLY A 2 -52.28 41.63 -38.43
C GLY A 2 -51.59 41.31 -37.09
N ASN A 3 -52.08 40.34 -36.31
CA ASN A 3 -51.31 39.76 -35.22
C ASN A 3 -50.15 38.92 -35.78
N ARG A 4 -48.89 39.38 -35.62
CA ARG A 4 -47.69 38.54 -35.80
C ARG A 4 -47.50 37.71 -34.54
N CYS A 5 -47.80 36.42 -34.65
CA CYS A 5 -47.53 35.43 -33.63
C CYS A 5 -46.11 34.85 -33.86
N THR A 6 -45.12 35.30 -33.09
CA THR A 6 -43.80 34.66 -33.03
C THR A 6 -43.86 33.49 -32.07
N LEU A 7 -43.89 32.26 -32.62
CA LEU A 7 -43.69 31.02 -31.89
C LEU A 7 -42.24 30.95 -31.37
N GLN A 8 -42.05 31.23 -30.08
CA GLN A 8 -40.80 30.87 -29.39
C GLN A 8 -40.73 29.34 -29.30
N ARG A 9 -39.83 28.73 -30.09
CA ARG A 9 -39.38 27.35 -29.90
C ARG A 9 -38.81 27.22 -28.49
N ARG A 10 -39.55 26.57 -27.59
CA ARG A 10 -39.01 26.05 -26.32
C ARG A 10 -37.99 24.97 -26.65
N THR A 11 -36.71 25.29 -26.57
CA THR A 11 -35.65 24.29 -26.45
C THR A 11 -35.87 23.56 -25.14
N ALA A 12 -36.18 22.26 -25.21
CA ALA A 12 -36.22 21.40 -24.05
C ALA A 12 -34.81 21.38 -23.42
N VAL A 13 -34.63 22.08 -22.31
CA VAL A 13 -33.41 21.99 -21.50
C VAL A 13 -33.41 20.59 -20.89
N VAL A 14 -32.61 19.68 -21.45
CA VAL A 14 -32.47 18.31 -20.96
C VAL A 14 -31.69 18.34 -19.65
N LYS A 15 -32.39 18.61 -18.55
CA LYS A 15 -31.89 18.51 -17.17
C LYS A 15 -31.52 17.04 -16.90
N GLY A 16 -30.25 16.70 -17.06
CA GLY A 16 -29.75 15.35 -16.80
C GLY A 16 -28.45 14.99 -17.53
N HIS A 17 -28.15 15.67 -18.64
CA HIS A 17 -26.93 15.41 -19.41
C HIS A 17 -25.64 15.65 -18.61
N GLY A 18 -25.62 16.66 -17.73
CA GLY A 18 -24.47 16.96 -16.89
C GLY A 18 -24.15 15.86 -15.88
N LYS A 19 -25.17 15.32 -15.17
CA LYS A 19 -24.98 14.25 -14.18
C LYS A 19 -24.53 12.95 -14.84
N LYS A 20 -25.12 12.61 -15.98
CA LYS A 20 -24.72 11.43 -16.78
C LYS A 20 -23.30 11.56 -17.35
N GLN A 21 -22.92 12.74 -17.87
CA GLN A 21 -21.56 12.99 -18.34
C GLN A 21 -20.53 12.95 -17.21
N ARG A 22 -20.86 13.49 -16.03
CA ARG A 22 -20.01 13.41 -14.83
C ARG A 22 -19.83 11.97 -14.36
N ALA A 23 -20.91 11.18 -14.29
CA ALA A 23 -20.84 9.76 -13.94
C ALA A 23 -20.03 8.96 -14.98
N LYS A 24 -20.20 9.25 -16.28
CA LYS A 24 -19.40 8.63 -17.34
C LYS A 24 -17.91 8.98 -17.23
N LYS A 25 -17.56 10.25 -17.01
CA LYS A 25 -16.18 10.68 -16.76
C LYS A 25 -15.59 10.05 -15.49
N ARG A 26 -16.39 9.94 -14.43
CA ARG A 26 -15.97 9.32 -13.17
C ARG A 26 -15.73 7.82 -13.33
N ALA A 27 -16.64 7.08 -13.96
CA ALA A 27 -16.47 5.67 -14.30
C ALA A 27 -15.25 5.45 -15.22
N ALA A 28 -15.07 6.35 -16.20
CA ALA A 28 -13.92 6.32 -17.09
C ALA A 28 -12.62 6.52 -16.32
N ARG A 29 -12.58 7.40 -15.31
CA ARG A 29 -11.41 7.70 -14.46
C ARG A 29 -11.11 6.63 -13.41
N THR A 30 -12.11 6.05 -12.76
CA THR A 30 -11.90 5.13 -11.64
C THR A 30 -11.94 3.66 -12.07
N GLY A 31 -12.49 3.36 -13.26
CA GLY A 31 -12.62 1.98 -13.76
C GLY A 31 -13.86 1.27 -13.21
N ALA A 32 -14.57 1.92 -12.28
CA ALA A 32 -15.82 1.45 -11.71
C ALA A 32 -16.94 1.40 -12.75
N SER A 33 -17.97 0.61 -12.45
CA SER A 33 -19.19 0.57 -13.25
C SER A 33 -19.85 1.96 -13.31
N HIS A 34 -20.59 2.24 -14.39
CA HIS A 34 -21.35 3.50 -14.48
C HIS A 34 -22.37 3.63 -13.34
N ALA A 35 -22.95 2.51 -12.87
CA ALA A 35 -23.87 2.50 -11.74
C ALA A 35 -23.17 2.97 -10.45
N SER A 36 -22.01 2.39 -10.13
CA SER A 36 -21.18 2.81 -8.98
C SER A 36 -20.73 4.25 -9.11
N ALA A 37 -20.33 4.70 -10.31
CA ALA A 37 -19.93 6.08 -10.55
C ALA A 37 -21.07 7.09 -10.44
N ALA A 38 -22.29 6.70 -10.85
CA ALA A 38 -23.49 7.51 -10.70
C ALA A 38 -23.98 7.56 -9.24
N ALA A 39 -23.78 6.46 -8.50
CA ALA A 39 -24.09 6.35 -7.07
C ALA A 39 -23.03 6.98 -6.16
N GLY A 40 -21.83 7.28 -6.69
CA GLY A 40 -20.74 7.87 -5.90
C GLY A 40 -19.91 6.84 -5.13
N THR A 41 -20.13 5.56 -5.33
CA THR A 41 -19.45 4.44 -4.64
C THR A 41 -18.21 3.96 -5.42
N THR A 42 -17.44 4.87 -6.01
CA THR A 42 -16.25 4.49 -6.77
C THR A 42 -15.10 4.17 -5.84
N HIS A 43 -14.42 3.05 -6.09
CA HIS A 43 -13.20 2.69 -5.37
C HIS A 43 -12.08 3.67 -5.74
N ASN A 44 -11.23 3.98 -4.75
CA ASN A 44 -10.00 4.72 -4.92
C ASN A 44 -8.84 3.81 -4.54
N HIS A 45 -7.74 3.87 -5.29
CA HIS A 45 -6.58 3.02 -5.09
C HIS A 45 -5.35 3.91 -4.96
N PRO A 46 -4.33 3.51 -4.17
CA PRO A 46 -3.04 4.18 -4.19
C PRO A 46 -2.50 4.18 -5.61
N THR A 47 -2.30 5.36 -6.19
CA THR A 47 -1.74 5.48 -7.53
C THR A 47 -0.22 5.51 -7.45
N PRO A 48 0.50 4.69 -8.23
CA PRO A 48 1.91 4.95 -8.45
C PRO A 48 2.08 6.35 -8.99
N ASP A 49 3.21 6.98 -8.64
CA ASP A 49 3.65 8.19 -9.32
C ASP A 49 3.55 7.95 -10.82
N THR A 50 2.92 8.88 -11.55
CA THR A 50 2.71 8.76 -12.99
C THR A 50 4.03 8.63 -13.75
N ASP A 51 5.13 9.09 -13.12
CA ASP A 51 6.49 8.95 -13.62
C ASP A 51 7.06 7.53 -13.49
N LEU A 52 6.42 6.62 -12.74
CA LEU A 52 6.84 5.21 -12.66
C LEU A 52 6.90 4.56 -14.05
N PHE A 53 5.91 4.84 -14.89
CA PHE A 53 5.87 4.27 -16.24
C PHE A 53 6.68 5.09 -17.25
N THR A 54 6.99 6.34 -16.92
CA THR A 54 7.81 7.24 -17.74
C THR A 54 9.23 6.68 -17.86
N GLY A 55 9.55 6.11 -19.03
CA GLY A 55 10.86 5.49 -19.29
C GLY A 55 10.96 4.00 -18.93
N MET A 56 9.95 3.43 -18.27
CA MET A 56 9.86 1.98 -18.01
C MET A 56 9.08 1.23 -19.09
N LEU A 57 8.12 1.91 -19.74
CA LEU A 57 7.41 1.35 -20.88
C LEU A 57 8.25 1.58 -22.15
N PRO A 58 8.60 0.53 -22.92
CA PRO A 58 9.31 0.71 -24.18
C PRO A 58 8.49 1.60 -25.13
N HIS A 59 9.10 2.68 -25.62
CA HIS A 59 8.46 3.59 -26.58
C HIS A 59 8.71 3.11 -28.00
N VAL A 60 7.63 2.93 -28.78
CA VAL A 60 7.66 2.67 -30.21
C VAL A 60 6.61 3.54 -30.87
N ASP A 61 7.00 4.30 -31.90
CA ASP A 61 6.09 5.19 -32.62
C ASP A 61 4.92 4.40 -33.24
N GLY A 62 3.68 4.84 -32.98
CA GLY A 62 2.46 4.16 -33.40
C GLY A 62 2.05 2.97 -32.54
N TRP A 63 2.75 2.73 -31.42
CA TRP A 63 2.48 1.70 -30.42
C TRP A 63 2.46 2.31 -29.01
N GLU A 64 1.82 3.46 -28.86
CA GLU A 64 1.81 4.21 -27.61
C GLU A 64 0.98 3.49 -26.54
N ALA A 65 1.64 3.08 -25.46
CA ALA A 65 0.95 2.53 -24.29
C ALA A 65 0.08 3.60 -23.62
N ASN A 66 -1.12 3.20 -23.18
CA ASN A 66 -2.01 4.06 -22.42
C ASN A 66 -1.58 4.07 -20.95
N HIS A 67 -0.79 5.08 -20.60
CA HIS A 67 -0.19 5.22 -19.27
C HIS A 67 -1.26 5.34 -18.15
N ASP A 68 -2.35 6.08 -18.37
CA ASP A 68 -3.46 6.18 -17.40
C ASP A 68 -4.08 4.80 -17.13
N LEU A 69 -4.33 4.04 -18.19
CA LEU A 69 -4.92 2.70 -18.09
C LEU A 69 -3.98 1.73 -17.36
N ALA A 70 -2.68 1.76 -17.69
CA ALA A 70 -1.64 0.97 -17.01
C ALA A 70 -1.57 1.30 -15.52
N THR A 71 -1.41 2.59 -15.16
CA THR A 71 -1.34 3.08 -13.78
C THR A 71 -2.51 2.58 -12.95
N ARG A 72 -3.73 2.72 -13.47
CA ARG A 72 -4.93 2.33 -12.73
C ARG A 72 -5.07 0.83 -12.55
N LEU A 73 -4.66 0.04 -13.53
CA LEU A 73 -4.69 -1.41 -13.40
C LEU A 73 -3.66 -1.89 -12.36
N VAL A 74 -2.44 -1.34 -12.38
CA VAL A 74 -1.40 -1.66 -11.38
C VAL A 74 -1.82 -1.18 -9.99
N SER A 75 -2.43 0.00 -9.87
CA SER A 75 -3.00 0.49 -8.60
C SER A 75 -4.04 -0.48 -8.04
N ALA A 76 -4.92 -1.01 -8.90
CA ALA A 76 -5.91 -2.00 -8.50
C ALA A 76 -5.29 -3.36 -8.15
N ALA A 77 -4.15 -3.72 -8.78
CA ALA A 77 -3.36 -4.89 -8.43
C ALA A 77 -2.77 -4.77 -7.02
N TRP A 78 -2.08 -3.67 -6.72
CA TRP A 78 -1.52 -3.39 -5.39
C TRP A 78 -2.57 -3.30 -4.29
N ALA A 79 -3.73 -2.73 -4.60
CA ALA A 79 -4.84 -2.66 -3.65
C ALA A 79 -5.61 -4.00 -3.49
N GLY A 80 -5.23 -5.07 -4.19
CA GLY A 80 -5.95 -6.35 -4.17
C GLY A 80 -7.40 -6.26 -4.67
N CYS A 81 -7.76 -5.24 -5.46
CA CYS A 81 -9.15 -4.96 -5.82
C CYS A 81 -9.59 -5.74 -7.07
N HIS A 82 -9.94 -7.01 -6.90
CA HIS A 82 -10.37 -7.90 -7.99
C HIS A 82 -11.48 -7.34 -8.90
N PRO A 83 -12.53 -6.63 -8.41
CA PRO A 83 -13.54 -6.05 -9.29
C PRO A 83 -12.99 -4.99 -10.25
N CYS A 84 -12.06 -4.16 -9.79
CA CYS A 84 -11.44 -3.12 -10.62
C CYS A 84 -10.42 -3.73 -11.57
N GLN A 85 -9.62 -4.70 -11.12
CA GLN A 85 -8.74 -5.49 -11.98
C GLN A 85 -9.54 -6.14 -13.13
N ALA A 86 -10.61 -6.89 -12.84
CA ALA A 86 -11.42 -7.54 -13.87
C ALA A 86 -12.02 -6.56 -14.90
N SER A 87 -12.43 -5.36 -14.45
CA SER A 87 -12.94 -4.31 -15.32
C SER A 87 -11.87 -3.69 -16.21
N LEU A 88 -10.68 -3.43 -15.65
CA LEU A 88 -9.56 -2.76 -16.31
C LEU A 88 -8.78 -3.73 -17.21
N SER A 89 -8.61 -5.00 -16.80
CA SER A 89 -7.94 -6.04 -17.58
C SER A 89 -8.61 -6.24 -18.94
N ARG A 90 -9.94 -6.21 -19.02
CA ARG A 90 -10.65 -6.27 -20.32
C ARG A 90 -10.27 -5.11 -21.25
N LYS A 91 -10.00 -3.92 -20.70
CA LYS A 91 -9.60 -2.76 -21.50
C LYS A 91 -8.14 -2.87 -21.92
N VAL A 92 -7.26 -3.35 -21.03
CA VAL A 92 -5.85 -3.60 -21.35
C VAL A 92 -5.72 -4.72 -22.38
N LEU A 93 -6.54 -5.77 -22.32
CA LEU A 93 -6.54 -6.82 -23.35
C LEU A 93 -6.92 -6.29 -24.73
N ALA A 94 -7.84 -5.32 -24.80
CA ALA A 94 -8.17 -4.62 -26.05
C ALA A 94 -7.08 -3.64 -26.50
N ASP A 95 -6.25 -3.16 -25.57
CA ASP A 95 -5.14 -2.22 -25.79
C ASP A 95 -3.79 -2.95 -25.70
N ARG A 96 -3.46 -3.67 -26.77
CA ARG A 96 -2.27 -4.54 -26.84
C ARG A 96 -0.95 -3.80 -26.61
N ALA A 97 -0.88 -2.51 -26.95
CA ALA A 97 0.28 -1.67 -26.67
C ALA A 97 0.48 -1.48 -25.16
N THR A 98 -0.60 -1.23 -24.42
CA THR A 98 -0.57 -1.12 -22.96
C THR A 98 -0.19 -2.44 -22.29
N LEU A 99 -0.71 -3.57 -22.77
CA LEU A 99 -0.32 -4.90 -22.29
C LEU A 99 1.18 -5.16 -22.50
N ALA A 100 1.67 -4.90 -23.71
CA ALA A 100 3.06 -5.11 -24.07
C ALA A 100 4.00 -4.21 -23.26
N GLY A 101 3.59 -2.96 -22.99
CA GLY A 101 4.31 -2.06 -22.10
C GLY A 101 4.40 -2.61 -20.67
N LEU A 102 3.27 -3.02 -20.08
CA LEU A 102 3.22 -3.55 -18.72
C LEU A 102 4.08 -4.80 -18.54
N ALA A 103 3.97 -5.76 -19.47
CA ALA A 103 4.82 -6.96 -19.47
C ALA A 103 6.28 -6.61 -19.75
N GLY A 104 6.51 -5.63 -20.62
CA GLY A 104 7.81 -5.06 -20.98
C GLY A 104 8.59 -4.60 -19.76
N ALA A 105 7.93 -3.79 -18.93
CA ALA A 105 8.47 -3.23 -17.70
C ALA A 105 8.89 -4.32 -16.69
N CYS A 106 8.13 -5.42 -16.59
CA CYS A 106 8.45 -6.53 -15.68
C CYS A 106 9.59 -7.40 -16.18
N TYR A 107 9.56 -7.78 -17.46
CA TYR A 107 10.31 -8.95 -17.95
C TYR A 107 11.45 -8.61 -18.90
N LEU A 108 11.49 -7.40 -19.47
CA LEU A 108 12.53 -7.02 -20.44
C LEU A 108 13.68 -6.23 -19.83
N ASN A 109 13.58 -5.90 -18.54
CA ASN A 109 14.69 -5.37 -17.77
C ASN A 109 15.71 -6.50 -17.42
N PRO A 110 16.98 -6.17 -17.08
CA PRO A 110 17.98 -7.18 -16.72
C PRO A 110 17.61 -8.06 -15.53
N LEU A 111 16.78 -7.58 -14.61
CA LEU A 111 16.31 -8.34 -13.44
C LEU A 111 15.25 -9.39 -13.84
N GLY A 112 14.52 -9.16 -14.93
CA GLY A 112 13.52 -10.07 -15.51
C GLY A 112 14.12 -11.17 -16.40
N ALA A 113 15.43 -11.17 -16.64
CA ALA A 113 16.12 -12.11 -17.55
C ALA A 113 15.88 -13.60 -17.20
N GLY A 114 15.69 -13.91 -15.91
CA GLY A 114 15.44 -15.28 -15.45
C GLY A 114 14.04 -15.80 -15.77
N VAL A 115 13.09 -14.93 -16.13
CA VAL A 115 11.66 -15.31 -16.18
C VAL A 115 11.37 -16.35 -17.26
N GLN A 116 12.13 -16.35 -18.36
CA GLN A 116 12.03 -17.34 -19.43
C GLN A 116 12.35 -18.78 -19.00
N HIS A 117 12.96 -18.96 -17.82
CA HIS A 117 13.23 -20.26 -17.20
C HIS A 117 12.40 -20.50 -15.94
N SER A 118 11.58 -19.53 -15.53
CA SER A 118 10.79 -19.61 -14.30
C SER A 118 9.55 -20.49 -14.46
N ALA A 119 9.37 -21.44 -13.56
CA ALA A 119 8.13 -22.21 -13.46
C ALA A 119 6.96 -21.40 -12.85
N ALA A 120 7.24 -20.21 -12.31
CA ALA A 120 6.25 -19.35 -11.65
C ALA A 120 5.40 -18.51 -12.61
N VAL A 121 5.70 -18.54 -13.93
CA VAL A 121 4.89 -17.87 -14.97
C VAL A 121 4.41 -18.90 -15.99
N SER A 122 3.40 -18.53 -16.78
CA SER A 122 2.87 -19.38 -17.84
C SER A 122 3.90 -19.73 -18.93
N PRO A 123 3.69 -20.83 -19.69
CA PRO A 123 4.48 -21.10 -20.89
C PRO A 123 4.43 -19.96 -21.91
N VAL A 124 3.30 -19.25 -22.00
CA VAL A 124 3.10 -18.11 -22.90
C VAL A 124 4.04 -16.97 -22.53
N THR A 125 4.06 -16.58 -21.25
CA THR A 125 4.95 -15.52 -20.74
C THR A 125 6.42 -15.90 -20.91
N ARG A 126 6.81 -17.15 -20.65
CA ARG A 126 8.18 -17.63 -20.91
C ARG A 126 8.57 -17.51 -22.38
N ALA A 127 7.70 -17.96 -23.29
CA ALA A 127 7.96 -17.97 -24.72
C ALA A 127 8.07 -16.54 -25.29
N TRP A 128 7.23 -15.62 -24.81
CA TRP A 128 7.31 -14.21 -25.17
C TRP A 128 8.57 -13.55 -24.59
N ALA A 129 8.85 -13.74 -23.30
CA ALA A 129 10.04 -13.19 -22.65
C ALA A 129 11.34 -13.65 -23.33
N ALA A 130 11.45 -14.93 -23.70
CA ALA A 130 12.61 -15.44 -24.44
C ALA A 130 12.81 -14.75 -25.80
N LYS A 131 11.72 -14.38 -26.49
CA LYS A 131 11.79 -13.65 -27.77
C LYS A 131 12.10 -12.16 -27.60
N ALA A 132 11.73 -11.60 -26.45
CA ALA A 132 11.79 -10.17 -26.17
C ALA A 132 13.02 -9.76 -25.34
N HIS A 133 13.68 -10.72 -24.67
CA HIS A 133 14.84 -10.49 -23.83
C HIS A 133 15.98 -9.77 -24.57
N GLY A 134 16.58 -8.77 -23.92
CA GLY A 134 17.66 -7.96 -24.48
C GLY A 134 17.24 -6.98 -25.57
N LYS A 135 15.95 -6.90 -25.93
CA LYS A 135 15.45 -6.02 -26.99
C LYS A 135 14.77 -4.74 -26.50
N ALA A 136 14.56 -4.58 -25.19
CA ALA A 136 13.83 -3.44 -24.60
C ALA A 136 14.39 -2.07 -25.00
N PHE A 137 15.70 -2.00 -25.23
CA PHE A 137 16.44 -0.77 -25.54
C PHE A 137 17.19 -0.87 -26.89
N SER A 138 16.75 -1.77 -27.77
CA SER A 138 17.30 -1.92 -29.12
C SER A 138 16.27 -1.55 -30.19
N ALA A 139 16.73 -1.44 -31.44
CA ALA A 139 15.84 -1.29 -32.59
C ALA A 139 14.83 -2.45 -32.74
N ASP A 140 15.05 -3.58 -32.06
CA ASP A 140 14.19 -4.75 -32.08
C ASP A 140 13.08 -4.73 -31.01
N ALA A 141 12.98 -3.65 -30.20
CA ALA A 141 11.91 -3.47 -29.21
C ALA A 141 10.52 -3.59 -29.87
N GLU A 142 10.38 -3.03 -31.08
CA GLU A 142 9.14 -3.10 -31.86
C GLU A 142 8.71 -4.54 -32.14
N ALA A 143 9.64 -5.44 -32.48
CA ALA A 143 9.31 -6.85 -32.74
C ALA A 143 8.84 -7.57 -31.48
N ALA A 144 9.42 -7.23 -30.32
CA ALA A 144 9.01 -7.77 -29.03
C ALA A 144 7.60 -7.30 -28.62
N LEU A 145 7.28 -6.03 -28.86
CA LEU A 145 5.95 -5.48 -28.58
C LEU A 145 4.90 -6.03 -29.56
N ARG A 146 5.18 -6.07 -30.87
CA ARG A 146 4.25 -6.63 -31.87
C ARG A 146 3.89 -8.09 -31.61
N ALA A 147 4.79 -8.88 -31.03
CA ALA A 147 4.48 -10.26 -30.66
C ALA A 147 3.28 -10.37 -29.72
N VAL A 148 2.99 -9.34 -28.90
CA VAL A 148 1.79 -9.30 -28.04
C VAL A 148 0.52 -9.04 -28.84
N ALA A 149 0.59 -8.29 -29.94
CA ALA A 149 -0.58 -8.10 -30.81
C ALA A 149 -0.94 -9.36 -31.61
N GLU A 150 0.03 -10.23 -31.86
CA GLU A 150 -0.19 -11.51 -32.54
C GLU A 150 -0.73 -12.61 -31.61
N MET A 151 -0.69 -12.40 -30.29
CA MET A 151 -1.26 -13.34 -29.32
C MET A 151 -2.77 -13.45 -29.47
N SER A 152 -3.25 -14.69 -29.34
CA SER A 152 -4.66 -14.95 -29.12
C SER A 152 -5.18 -14.24 -27.85
N GLU A 153 -6.50 -14.17 -27.71
CA GLU A 153 -7.11 -13.54 -26.54
C GLU A 153 -6.73 -14.26 -25.24
N ASP A 154 -6.70 -15.59 -25.26
CA ASP A 154 -6.33 -16.43 -24.12
C ASP A 154 -4.84 -16.27 -23.75
N GLU A 155 -3.94 -16.30 -24.74
CA GLU A 155 -2.50 -16.09 -24.50
C GLU A 155 -2.21 -14.71 -23.90
N ALA A 156 -2.87 -13.68 -24.42
CA ALA A 156 -2.69 -12.33 -23.89
C ALA A 156 -3.29 -12.16 -22.49
N LYS A 157 -4.34 -12.92 -22.16
CA LYS A 157 -4.90 -12.98 -20.82
C LYS A 157 -3.93 -13.64 -19.85
N GLU A 158 -3.32 -14.77 -20.22
CA GLU A 158 -2.29 -15.42 -19.42
C GLU A 158 -1.09 -14.48 -19.18
N LEU A 159 -0.62 -13.79 -20.23
CA LEU A 159 0.46 -12.80 -20.10
C LEU A 159 0.08 -11.67 -19.13
N LEU A 160 -1.17 -11.18 -19.21
CA LEU A 160 -1.64 -10.13 -18.33
C LEU A 160 -1.74 -10.60 -16.87
N GLU A 161 -2.26 -11.80 -16.61
CA GLU A 161 -2.36 -12.38 -15.26
C GLU A 161 -0.97 -12.51 -14.62
N ASP A 162 -0.01 -13.14 -15.32
CA ASP A 162 1.38 -13.25 -14.83
C ASP A 162 2.00 -11.87 -14.56
N THR A 163 1.73 -10.90 -15.43
CA THR A 163 2.23 -9.52 -15.30
C THR A 163 1.66 -8.84 -14.06
N LEU A 164 0.36 -9.01 -13.78
CA LEU A 164 -0.27 -8.43 -12.60
C LEU A 164 0.20 -9.09 -11.31
N ASP A 165 0.41 -10.40 -11.32
CA ASP A 165 1.00 -11.11 -10.17
C ASP A 165 2.42 -10.61 -9.89
N HIS A 166 3.21 -10.35 -10.94
CA HIS A 166 4.51 -9.72 -10.79
C HIS A 166 4.41 -8.34 -10.16
N TRP A 167 3.55 -7.46 -10.70
CA TRP A 167 3.34 -6.11 -10.15
C TRP A 167 2.85 -6.14 -8.71
N ALA A 168 1.92 -7.04 -8.37
CA ALA A 168 1.41 -7.22 -7.02
C ALA A 168 2.51 -7.65 -6.03
N GLY A 169 3.52 -8.40 -6.50
CA GLY A 169 4.70 -8.78 -5.73
C GLY A 169 5.80 -7.72 -5.65
N VAL A 170 5.73 -6.63 -6.44
CA VAL A 170 6.69 -5.53 -6.33
C VAL A 170 6.32 -4.66 -5.13
N SER A 171 7.25 -4.55 -4.17
CA SER A 171 7.10 -3.67 -3.02
C SER A 171 6.89 -2.20 -3.45
N LEU A 172 5.84 -1.58 -2.91
CA LEU A 172 5.57 -0.14 -3.07
C LEU A 172 6.71 0.73 -2.53
N ALA A 173 7.40 0.26 -1.48
CA ALA A 173 8.56 0.91 -0.89
C ALA A 173 9.77 0.86 -1.84
N ALA A 174 9.96 -0.27 -2.54
CA ALA A 174 11.01 -0.41 -3.55
C ALA A 174 10.84 0.53 -4.76
N LEU A 175 9.63 1.06 -4.96
CA LEU A 175 9.31 2.04 -6.01
C LEU A 175 9.29 3.49 -5.52
N GLY A 176 9.68 3.76 -4.26
CA GLY A 176 9.70 5.11 -3.70
C GLY A 176 8.31 5.73 -3.49
N LEU A 177 7.27 4.89 -3.38
CA LEU A 177 5.87 5.33 -3.24
C LEU A 177 5.37 5.31 -1.79
N GLY A 178 6.20 4.90 -0.84
CA GLY A 178 5.83 4.84 0.59
C GLY A 178 5.57 6.22 1.22
N ASP A 179 6.22 7.28 0.72
CA ASP A 179 6.27 8.60 1.38
C ASP A 179 5.30 9.65 0.81
N ARG A 180 4.59 9.36 -0.30
CA ARG A 180 3.76 10.34 -1.04
C ARG A 180 2.25 10.27 -0.74
N LEU A 181 1.86 9.53 0.29
CA LEU A 181 0.45 9.35 0.66
C LEU A 181 -0.12 10.44 1.58
N THR A 182 0.66 11.44 2.00
CA THR A 182 0.27 12.35 3.10
C THR A 182 0.06 13.82 2.74
N ASP A 183 0.46 14.29 1.55
CA ASP A 183 0.28 15.72 1.20
C ASP A 183 -1.05 15.99 0.47
N ALA A 184 -2.13 16.01 1.25
CA ALA A 184 -3.38 16.65 0.84
C ALA A 184 -3.24 18.18 0.95
N PRO A 185 -3.75 18.99 -0.02
CA PRO A 185 -3.77 20.44 0.13
C PRO A 185 -4.66 20.83 1.32
N PRO A 186 -4.36 21.93 2.04
CA PRO A 186 -5.04 22.29 3.27
C PRO A 186 -6.55 22.45 3.04
N SER A 187 -7.33 21.59 3.69
CA SER A 187 -8.78 21.62 3.73
C SER A 187 -9.25 22.80 4.59
N GLN A 188 -10.21 23.56 4.06
CA GLN A 188 -10.90 24.60 4.83
C GLN A 188 -11.69 23.95 5.98
N PRO A 189 -11.76 24.61 7.16
CA PRO A 189 -12.37 24.03 8.35
C PRO A 189 -13.88 23.74 8.16
N PRO A 190 -14.40 22.61 8.72
CA PRO A 190 -15.74 22.08 8.41
C PRO A 190 -16.94 22.98 8.74
N GLY A 191 -16.79 23.97 9.62
CA GLY A 191 -17.91 24.77 10.13
C GLY A 191 -18.63 25.60 9.07
N GLU A 192 -17.90 26.26 8.17
CA GLU A 192 -18.49 27.23 7.22
C GLU A 192 -19.27 26.59 6.05
N ALA A 193 -19.04 25.31 5.78
CA ALA A 193 -19.74 24.57 4.73
C ALA A 193 -21.10 24.07 5.22
N MET A 194 -21.20 23.65 6.49
CA MET A 194 -22.39 23.01 7.04
C MET A 194 -23.52 23.99 7.35
N ASP A 195 -23.20 25.22 7.74
CA ASP A 195 -24.19 26.26 8.03
C ASP A 195 -24.97 26.69 6.76
N ARG A 196 -24.30 26.70 5.60
CA ARG A 196 -24.96 26.98 4.31
C ARG A 196 -25.97 25.91 3.89
N PHE A 197 -25.83 24.66 4.36
CA PHE A 197 -26.80 23.60 4.05
C PHE A 197 -28.06 23.70 4.91
N ARG A 198 -27.92 24.14 6.17
CA ARG A 198 -29.07 24.36 7.09
C ARG A 198 -29.89 25.58 6.70
N GLU A 199 -29.23 26.67 6.29
CA GLU A 199 -29.90 27.89 5.77
C GLU A 199 -30.72 27.64 4.49
N ALA A 200 -30.42 26.58 3.74
CA ALA A 200 -31.13 26.22 2.51
C ALA A 200 -32.40 25.37 2.74
N GLY A 201 -32.80 25.10 3.99
CA GLY A 201 -34.01 24.34 4.32
C GLY A 201 -33.94 22.85 3.93
N ILE A 202 -32.73 22.31 3.75
CA ILE A 202 -32.50 20.90 3.44
C ILE A 202 -32.39 20.16 4.77
N ASN A 203 -33.26 19.17 4.99
CA ASN A 203 -33.18 18.32 6.17
C ASN A 203 -32.01 17.35 6.00
N VAL A 204 -30.86 17.70 6.59
CA VAL A 204 -29.65 16.88 6.57
C VAL A 204 -29.69 16.01 7.82
N ILE A 205 -29.95 14.72 7.63
CA ILE A 205 -29.71 13.70 8.65
C ILE A 205 -28.20 13.47 8.64
N THR A 206 -27.52 13.92 9.69
CA THR A 206 -26.09 13.63 9.89
C THR A 206 -25.93 12.25 10.52
N LEU A 207 -24.72 11.68 10.47
CA LEU A 207 -24.42 10.41 11.15
C LEU A 207 -24.72 10.45 12.65
N ASP A 208 -24.73 11.64 13.26
CA ASP A 208 -25.18 11.86 14.65
C ASP A 208 -26.68 11.55 14.89
N ASP A 209 -27.50 11.47 13.83
CA ASP A 209 -28.95 11.18 13.91
C ASP A 209 -29.27 9.69 13.67
N LEU A 210 -28.28 8.89 13.29
CA LEU A 210 -28.38 7.45 13.12
C LEU A 210 -27.55 6.81 14.22
N ASP A 211 -28.23 6.22 15.19
CA ASP A 211 -27.68 5.47 16.34
C ASP A 211 -27.00 4.16 15.87
N LEU A 212 -26.01 4.28 14.98
CA LEU A 212 -25.24 3.21 14.36
C LEU A 212 -23.76 3.52 14.58
N GLU A 213 -23.21 2.91 15.62
CA GLU A 213 -21.77 2.89 15.90
C GLU A 213 -21.02 2.21 14.75
N LEU A 214 -20.51 3.00 13.80
CA LEU A 214 -19.44 2.59 12.89
C LEU A 214 -18.28 3.58 13.09
N PRO A 215 -17.02 3.11 13.26
CA PRO A 215 -15.95 4.01 13.66
C PRO A 215 -15.48 4.89 12.50
N ASP A 216 -15.57 6.20 12.72
CA ASP A 216 -14.90 7.23 11.92
C ASP A 216 -13.41 7.30 12.30
N ASP A 217 -12.58 6.35 11.85
CA ASP A 217 -11.13 6.59 11.67
C ASP A 217 -10.42 5.41 11.01
N ILE A 218 -9.98 5.54 9.76
CA ILE A 218 -8.95 4.64 9.20
C ILE A 218 -7.55 5.28 9.34
N ASP A 219 -7.47 6.58 9.68
CA ASP A 219 -6.23 7.29 10.03
C ASP A 219 -5.88 7.18 11.53
N GLY A 220 -6.79 6.63 12.35
CA GLY A 220 -6.67 6.51 13.81
C GLY A 220 -6.24 5.14 14.33
N VAL A 221 -6.09 4.13 13.46
CA VAL A 221 -5.58 2.82 13.89
C VAL A 221 -4.07 2.93 14.11
N ALA A 222 -3.63 2.61 15.33
CA ALA A 222 -2.24 2.72 15.73
C ALA A 222 -1.37 1.61 15.12
N HIS A 223 -0.44 1.99 14.25
CA HIS A 223 0.57 1.12 13.68
C HIS A 223 1.97 1.57 14.09
N TYR A 224 2.82 0.59 14.40
CA TYR A 224 4.21 0.81 14.75
C TYR A 224 5.10 0.12 13.72
N SER A 225 6.23 0.72 13.38
CA SER A 225 7.35 0.04 12.74
C SER A 225 8.43 -0.29 13.79
N VAL A 226 9.37 -1.18 13.45
CA VAL A 226 10.47 -1.56 14.35
C VAL A 226 11.82 -1.09 13.81
N LEU A 227 12.58 -0.39 14.65
CA LEU A 227 13.97 -0.05 14.40
C LEU A 227 14.89 -0.97 15.22
N LEU A 228 15.87 -1.59 14.54
CA LEU A 228 16.88 -2.42 15.19
C LEU A 228 17.84 -1.52 15.98
N ALA A 229 17.88 -1.71 17.29
CA ALA A 229 18.78 -1.02 18.19
C ALA A 229 19.58 -2.03 19.02
N ARG A 230 20.48 -1.50 19.85
CA ARG A 230 21.16 -2.25 20.90
C ARG A 230 21.16 -1.47 22.19
N THR A 231 21.08 -2.18 23.30
CA THR A 231 21.31 -1.63 24.62
C THR A 231 22.41 -2.41 25.32
N VAL A 232 22.74 -2.00 26.55
CA VAL A 232 23.76 -2.63 27.38
C VAL A 232 23.12 -3.04 28.70
N LEU A 233 23.29 -4.31 29.08
CA LEU A 233 22.86 -4.80 30.39
C LEU A 233 23.68 -4.13 31.51
N PRO A 234 23.20 -4.15 32.78
CA PRO A 234 23.96 -3.60 33.90
C PRO A 234 25.38 -4.18 34.07
N ASP A 235 25.65 -5.37 33.53
CA ASP A 235 26.96 -6.02 33.53
C ASP A 235 27.87 -5.65 32.35
N GLY A 236 27.44 -4.70 31.50
CA GLY A 236 28.20 -4.23 30.34
C GLY A 236 28.04 -5.08 29.08
N ARG A 237 27.28 -6.17 29.11
CA ARG A 237 27.06 -7.00 27.91
C ARG A 237 26.05 -6.37 26.95
N PRO A 238 26.26 -6.45 25.63
CA PRO A 238 25.28 -5.98 24.66
C PRO A 238 24.00 -6.82 24.75
N PHE A 239 22.85 -6.18 24.52
CA PHE A 239 21.54 -6.80 24.53
C PHE A 239 20.71 -6.31 23.33
N PRO A 240 19.99 -7.20 22.63
CA PRO A 240 19.23 -6.79 21.46
C PRO A 240 18.05 -5.93 21.88
N MET A 241 17.74 -4.93 21.06
CA MET A 241 16.65 -4.00 21.32
C MET A 241 15.88 -3.71 20.02
N LEU A 242 14.57 -3.59 20.14
CA LEU A 242 13.67 -3.06 19.13
C LEU A 242 13.07 -1.76 19.64
N SER A 243 13.12 -0.72 18.83
CA SER A 243 12.40 0.52 19.10
C SER A 243 11.12 0.57 18.27
N LEU A 244 9.98 0.88 18.88
CA LEU A 244 8.71 1.05 18.17
C LEU A 244 8.59 2.49 17.68
N GLU A 245 8.61 2.70 16.38
CA GLU A 245 8.37 4.01 15.78
C GLU A 245 6.90 4.16 15.40
N CYS A 246 6.32 5.34 15.66
CA CYS A 246 4.95 5.65 15.29
C CYS A 246 4.84 5.78 13.76
N GLU A 247 4.20 4.81 13.11
CA GLU A 247 3.96 4.83 11.67
C GLU A 247 2.69 5.63 11.33
N THR A 248 1.68 5.59 12.20
CA THR A 248 0.43 6.35 12.04
C THR A 248 0.22 7.38 13.15
N ALA A 249 -0.66 8.36 12.91
CA ALA A 249 -1.00 9.38 13.90
C ALA A 249 -1.67 8.80 15.16
N GLY A 250 -2.38 7.67 15.02
CA GLY A 250 -2.97 6.92 16.14
C GLY A 250 -1.93 6.23 17.03
N ALA A 251 -0.72 5.99 16.52
CA ALA A 251 0.35 5.35 17.28
C ALA A 251 1.04 6.36 18.22
N GLY A 252 1.24 5.96 19.48
CA GLY A 252 1.79 6.84 20.49
C GLY A 252 1.66 6.27 21.90
N ILE A 253 2.14 7.04 22.88
CA ILE A 253 2.27 6.53 24.26
C ILE A 253 0.91 6.18 24.86
N GLU A 254 -0.12 6.95 24.51
CA GLU A 254 -1.49 6.71 24.95
C GLU A 254 -2.10 5.46 24.31
N ASP A 255 -1.73 5.12 23.07
CA ASP A 255 -2.14 3.85 22.47
C ASP A 255 -1.42 2.66 23.10
N LEU A 256 -0.10 2.73 23.28
CA LEU A 256 0.64 1.65 23.95
C LEU A 256 0.10 1.42 25.36
N ARG A 257 -0.13 2.48 26.16
CA ARG A 257 -0.73 2.37 27.50
C ARG A 257 -2.11 1.74 27.50
N ARG A 258 -2.89 1.95 26.44
CA ARG A 258 -4.23 1.37 26.31
C ARG A 258 -4.17 -0.11 25.95
N ARG A 259 -3.21 -0.51 25.11
CA ARG A 259 -3.09 -1.88 24.58
C ARG A 259 -2.21 -2.78 25.43
N THR A 260 -1.32 -2.22 26.24
CA THR A 260 -0.34 -2.97 27.00
C THR A 260 -0.28 -2.50 28.45
N ASP A 261 0.24 -3.38 29.30
CA ASP A 261 0.58 -3.11 30.70
C ASP A 261 2.08 -2.83 30.88
N TRP A 262 2.74 -2.39 29.80
CA TRP A 262 4.18 -2.15 29.81
C TRP A 262 4.57 -1.04 30.78
N GLN A 263 5.77 -1.20 31.36
CA GLN A 263 6.27 -0.27 32.36
C GLN A 263 6.85 0.97 31.68
N SER A 264 6.65 2.14 32.28
CA SER A 264 7.40 3.34 31.89
C SER A 264 8.89 3.09 32.08
N TRP A 265 9.69 3.52 31.12
CA TRP A 265 11.10 3.20 31.02
C TRP A 265 11.92 4.44 30.71
N ASP A 266 12.94 4.67 31.55
CA ASP A 266 13.81 5.86 31.51
C ASP A 266 15.22 5.56 30.96
N GLY A 267 15.43 4.36 30.39
CA GLY A 267 16.73 3.93 29.90
C GLY A 267 17.70 3.42 30.97
N ARG A 268 17.42 3.59 32.28
CA ARG A 268 18.39 3.31 33.35
C ARG A 268 18.24 1.93 33.95
N LYS A 269 17.00 1.45 34.07
CA LYS A 269 16.69 0.13 34.64
C LYS A 269 15.97 -0.72 33.62
N MET A 270 16.43 -1.95 33.41
CA MET A 270 15.74 -2.89 32.53
C MET A 270 14.33 -3.19 33.06
N PRO A 271 13.30 -3.18 32.19
CA PRO A 271 11.94 -3.56 32.57
C PRO A 271 11.88 -5.06 32.91
N ALA A 272 10.76 -5.47 33.53
CA ALA A 272 10.56 -6.88 33.83
C ALA A 272 10.41 -7.72 32.54
N LEU A 273 10.83 -8.99 32.64
CA LEU A 273 10.52 -10.00 31.63
C LEU A 273 9.03 -10.29 31.63
N ASP A 274 8.41 -10.16 30.46
CA ASP A 274 7.04 -10.58 30.24
C ASP A 274 7.00 -11.72 29.21
N ILE A 275 6.64 -12.90 29.69
CA ILE A 275 6.55 -14.10 28.87
C ILE A 275 5.27 -14.15 28.03
N THR A 276 4.35 -13.22 28.21
CA THR A 276 3.16 -13.08 27.36
C THR A 276 3.46 -12.31 26.09
N TRP A 277 4.59 -11.61 25.99
CA TRP A 277 5.04 -10.97 24.75
C TRP A 277 6.05 -11.82 24.00
N ARG A 278 5.87 -11.90 22.67
CA ARG A 278 6.74 -12.65 21.76
C ARG A 278 7.18 -11.81 20.57
N VAL A 279 8.46 -11.88 20.29
CA VAL A 279 9.01 -11.51 18.98
C VAL A 279 9.20 -12.79 18.18
N ARG A 280 8.51 -12.89 17.04
CA ARG A 280 8.61 -14.05 16.15
C ARG A 280 9.78 -13.85 15.19
N ALA A 281 10.64 -14.87 15.09
CA ALA A 281 11.79 -14.87 14.20
C ALA A 281 11.84 -16.16 13.38
N ASP A 282 12.19 -16.05 12.10
CA ASP A 282 12.38 -17.18 11.19
C ASP A 282 13.85 -17.58 11.13
N ILE A 283 14.15 -18.84 11.46
CA ILE A 283 15.55 -19.34 11.48
C ILE A 283 16.14 -19.43 10.08
N ALA A 284 15.35 -19.87 9.10
CA ALA A 284 15.83 -20.16 7.76
C ALA A 284 16.23 -18.87 7.03
N THR A 285 15.43 -17.81 7.16
CA THR A 285 15.68 -16.51 6.53
C THR A 285 16.39 -15.51 7.44
N ARG A 286 16.63 -15.87 8.70
CA ARG A 286 17.18 -15.01 9.75
C ARG A 286 16.46 -13.66 9.84
N SER A 287 15.12 -13.69 9.85
CA SER A 287 14.29 -12.48 9.78
C SER A 287 13.28 -12.38 10.91
N LEU A 288 12.85 -11.15 11.22
CA LEU A 288 11.73 -10.90 12.13
C LEU A 288 10.39 -11.02 11.38
N ARG A 289 9.35 -11.47 12.09
CA ARG A 289 7.99 -11.64 11.55
C ARG A 289 6.95 -10.76 12.22
N CYS A 290 6.91 -10.70 13.54
CA CYS A 290 5.95 -9.87 14.27
C CYS A 290 6.34 -9.68 15.73
N LEU A 291 5.67 -8.74 16.38
CA LEU A 291 5.62 -8.54 17.82
C LEU A 291 4.16 -8.63 18.28
N ALA A 292 3.85 -9.70 19.00
CA ALA A 292 2.50 -10.01 19.42
C ALA A 292 2.46 -10.43 20.90
N GLN A 293 1.31 -10.21 21.52
CA GLN A 293 0.97 -10.91 22.75
C GLN A 293 0.60 -12.37 22.42
N VAL A 294 0.87 -13.28 23.33
CA VAL A 294 0.52 -14.70 23.22
C VAL A 294 -0.27 -15.17 24.42
N ASP A 295 -1.16 -16.14 24.19
CA ASP A 295 -1.89 -16.82 25.24
C ASP A 295 -1.02 -17.88 25.97
N THR A 296 -1.65 -18.63 26.87
CA THR A 296 -0.98 -19.70 27.63
C THR A 296 -0.52 -20.88 26.78
N GLU A 297 -1.10 -21.07 25.59
CA GLU A 297 -0.71 -22.11 24.64
C GLU A 297 0.38 -21.62 23.68
N GLY A 298 0.67 -20.31 23.68
CA GLY A 298 1.67 -19.68 22.84
C GLY A 298 1.14 -19.26 21.47
N TRP A 299 -0.19 -19.20 21.29
CA TRP A 299 -0.81 -18.63 20.09
C TRP A 299 -0.82 -17.12 20.15
N ASP A 300 -0.60 -16.47 19.00
CA ASP A 300 -0.67 -15.02 18.90
C ASP A 300 -2.10 -14.53 19.10
N ILE A 301 -2.29 -13.61 20.04
CA ILE A 301 -3.56 -12.93 20.34
C ILE A 301 -3.40 -11.42 20.16
N GLU A 302 -4.50 -10.69 20.14
CA GLU A 302 -4.45 -9.22 20.23
C GLU A 302 -4.02 -8.79 21.65
N PRO A 303 -3.17 -7.76 21.77
CA PRO A 303 -2.73 -6.86 20.71
C PRO A 303 -1.52 -7.35 19.91
N ARG A 304 -1.57 -7.19 18.59
CA ARG A 304 -0.39 -7.23 17.71
C ARG A 304 0.13 -5.83 17.46
N LEU A 305 1.33 -5.52 17.95
CA LEU A 305 1.88 -4.17 17.87
C LEU A 305 2.59 -3.92 16.54
N TRP A 306 3.17 -4.96 15.95
CA TRP A 306 3.87 -4.88 14.68
C TRP A 306 3.83 -6.21 13.95
N ASP A 307 3.60 -6.16 12.64
CA ASP A 307 3.72 -7.29 11.73
C ASP A 307 4.66 -6.89 10.59
N ALA A 308 5.56 -7.79 10.21
CA ALA A 308 6.48 -7.59 9.11
C ALA A 308 5.72 -7.70 7.79
N ASN A 309 5.44 -6.56 7.16
CA ASN A 309 4.82 -6.52 5.83
C ASN A 309 5.74 -7.13 4.75
N GLU A 310 7.06 -7.15 4.99
CA GLU A 310 8.08 -7.76 4.16
C GLU A 310 9.08 -8.56 5.01
N THR A 311 9.93 -9.38 4.39
CA THR A 311 10.97 -10.11 5.12
C THR A 311 12.00 -9.14 5.72
N VAL A 312 11.97 -8.93 7.03
CA VAL A 312 12.96 -8.10 7.75
C VAL A 312 14.17 -8.95 8.12
N SER A 313 15.06 -9.18 7.16
CA SER A 313 16.31 -9.93 7.40
C SER A 313 17.24 -9.17 8.35
N LEU A 314 17.75 -9.90 9.34
CA LEU A 314 18.61 -9.34 10.37
C LEU A 314 20.08 -9.43 9.95
N PRO A 315 20.88 -8.37 10.18
CA PRO A 315 22.33 -8.47 10.05
C PRO A 315 22.88 -9.60 10.92
N GLU A 316 23.92 -10.31 10.44
CA GLU A 316 24.48 -11.49 11.12
C GLU A 316 24.81 -11.24 12.60
N HIS A 317 25.48 -10.13 12.89
CA HIS A 317 25.82 -9.75 14.25
C HIS A 317 24.61 -9.52 15.18
N TRP A 318 23.45 -9.15 14.61
CA TRP A 318 22.21 -8.91 15.35
C TRP A 318 21.47 -10.23 15.55
N TRP A 319 21.46 -11.09 14.53
CA TRP A 319 20.97 -12.47 14.65
C TRP A 319 21.71 -13.24 15.74
N ASP A 320 23.04 -13.21 15.76
CA ASP A 320 23.85 -13.85 16.80
C ASP A 320 23.55 -13.31 18.21
N LEU A 321 23.25 -12.01 18.30
CA LEU A 321 22.87 -11.38 19.56
C LEU A 321 21.49 -11.86 20.03
N LEU A 322 20.52 -11.90 19.11
CA LEU A 322 19.17 -12.40 19.35
C LEU A 322 19.18 -13.87 19.76
N ASP A 323 19.94 -14.71 19.05
CA ASP A 323 20.05 -16.14 19.29
C ASP A 323 20.73 -16.45 20.63
N ARG A 324 21.75 -15.68 21.03
CA ARG A 324 22.33 -15.85 22.38
C ARG A 324 21.42 -15.37 23.49
N ALA A 325 20.74 -14.23 23.31
CA ALA A 325 19.94 -13.62 24.35
C ALA A 325 18.59 -14.32 24.55
N GLN A 326 17.99 -14.83 23.46
CA GLN A 326 16.65 -15.42 23.39
C GLN A 326 15.53 -14.49 23.91
N HIS A 327 15.87 -13.24 24.16
CA HIS A 327 15.04 -12.17 24.71
C HIS A 327 15.49 -10.86 24.10
N VAL A 328 14.56 -9.93 23.97
CA VAL A 328 14.79 -8.64 23.34
C VAL A 328 14.08 -7.56 24.14
N LEU A 329 14.76 -6.44 24.33
CA LEU A 329 14.12 -5.25 24.89
C LEU A 329 13.28 -4.62 23.79
N VAL A 330 12.00 -4.40 24.03
CA VAL A 330 11.16 -3.60 23.15
C VAL A 330 10.84 -2.30 23.88
N ALA A 331 11.10 -1.15 23.26
CA ALA A 331 10.76 0.14 23.83
C ALA A 331 10.12 1.08 22.80
N GLY A 332 9.19 1.91 23.24
CA GLY A 332 8.51 2.88 22.39
C GLY A 332 7.46 3.65 23.16
N PRO A 333 6.81 4.64 22.53
CA PRO A 333 6.91 4.98 21.12
C PRO A 333 7.99 6.01 20.83
N LEU A 334 8.59 5.92 19.65
CA LEU A 334 9.47 6.95 19.09
C LEU A 334 8.74 7.70 17.98
N LYS A 335 8.87 9.04 18.00
CA LYS A 335 8.29 9.93 16.98
C LYS A 335 9.41 10.61 16.21
N GLY A 336 9.53 10.31 14.92
CA GLY A 336 10.43 11.02 13.99
C GLY A 336 11.89 11.03 14.44
N ALA A 337 12.38 9.93 15.02
CA ALA A 337 13.78 9.82 15.44
C ALA A 337 14.65 9.51 14.21
N PRO A 338 15.54 10.42 13.78
CA PRO A 338 16.37 10.17 12.60
C PRO A 338 17.54 9.21 12.89
N ASP A 339 17.82 8.95 14.18
CA ASP A 339 18.95 8.15 14.66
C ASP A 339 18.73 7.63 16.09
N GLU A 340 19.69 6.83 16.58
CA GLU A 340 19.70 6.26 17.94
C GLU A 340 19.69 7.33 19.07
N SER A 341 20.05 8.59 18.79
CA SER A 341 20.01 9.66 19.79
C SER A 341 18.58 10.08 20.16
N GLY A 342 17.62 9.85 19.25
CA GLY A 342 16.20 10.06 19.52
C GLY A 342 15.67 9.14 20.62
N LEU A 343 16.16 7.91 20.67
CA LEU A 343 15.80 6.94 21.70
C LEU A 343 16.28 7.39 23.09
N THR A 344 17.54 7.82 23.22
CA THR A 344 18.07 8.33 24.49
C THR A 344 17.25 9.51 25.00
N ARG A 345 16.92 10.45 24.11
CA ARG A 345 16.12 11.64 24.47
C ARG A 345 14.72 11.26 24.95
N ALA A 346 14.06 10.31 24.29
CA ALA A 346 12.74 9.84 24.68
C ALA A 346 12.75 9.05 26.01
N ALA A 347 13.84 8.31 26.27
CA ALA A 347 14.04 7.65 27.55
C ALA A 347 14.21 8.68 28.68
N ASP A 348 15.05 9.70 28.47
CA ASP A 348 15.31 10.76 29.45
C ASP A 348 14.06 11.61 29.75
N SER A 349 13.15 11.78 28.78
CA SER A 349 11.86 12.46 29.00
C SER A 349 10.81 11.60 29.71
N GLY A 350 11.07 10.30 29.91
CA GLY A 350 10.12 9.35 30.50
C GLY A 350 8.94 9.04 29.59
N GLU A 351 9.08 9.28 28.28
CA GLU A 351 8.03 9.10 27.26
C GLU A 351 8.09 7.73 26.58
N LEU A 352 8.83 6.77 27.16
CA LEU A 352 8.89 5.39 26.68
C LEU A 352 8.19 4.44 27.64
N LEU A 353 7.49 3.48 27.06
CA LEU A 353 7.14 2.21 27.68
C LEU A 353 8.09 1.14 27.17
N ALA A 354 8.37 0.14 27.99
CA ALA A 354 9.20 -0.97 27.57
C ALA A 354 8.83 -2.29 28.23
N VAL A 355 9.20 -3.37 27.56
CA VAL A 355 9.08 -4.75 28.02
C VAL A 355 10.29 -5.55 27.56
N ILE A 356 10.71 -6.56 28.32
CA ILE A 356 11.57 -7.61 27.77
C ILE A 356 10.65 -8.71 27.24
N ALA A 357 10.62 -8.89 25.93
CA ALA A 357 9.86 -9.95 25.26
C ALA A 357 10.77 -11.16 24.98
N ARG A 358 10.20 -12.36 24.97
CA ARG A 358 10.93 -13.57 24.56
C ARG A 358 10.91 -13.71 23.04
N VAL A 359 11.99 -14.24 22.48
CA VAL A 359 12.05 -14.58 21.06
C VAL A 359 11.51 -16.00 20.85
N SER A 360 10.65 -16.17 19.85
CA SER A 360 10.18 -17.47 19.39
C SER A 360 10.67 -17.70 17.98
N PHE A 361 11.55 -18.69 17.84
CA PHE A 361 12.12 -19.12 16.57
C PHE A 361 11.21 -20.15 15.91
N SER A 362 10.88 -19.94 14.64
CA SER A 362 10.09 -20.84 13.80
C SER A 362 10.87 -21.38 12.62
#